data_AF-A0A7Z9R393-F1
#
_entry.id   AF-A0A7Z9R393-F1
#
_cell.length_a   1.000
_cell.length_b   1.000
_cell.length_c   1.000
_cell.angle_alpha   90.00
_cell.angle_beta   90.00
_cell.angle_gamma   90.00
#
_symmetry.space_group_name_H-M   'P 1'
#
loop_
_entity.id
_entity.type
_entity.pdbx_description
1 polymer ?
#
loop_
_entity_poly.entity_id
_entity_poly.type
_entity_poly.pdbx_seq_one_letter_code
_entity_poly.pdbx_strand_id
1 'polypeptide(L)' 'SIPMLLMMGAASHFPVGVTESTSFSGLFWVLAIIIGVLEVNAVIGKPGPMASVKGVITSGLVLTVVLFGAIGLLV' A
#
# COMPACT_ATOMS: atom_id res chain seq x y z
N SER A 1 -9.96 1.62 5.76
CA SER A 1 -9.32 0.53 5.00
C SER A 1 -8.25 -0.12 5.88
N ILE A 2 -8.02 -1.44 5.73
CA ILE A 2 -7.01 -2.18 6.51
C ILE A 2 -5.59 -1.58 6.39
N PRO A 3 -5.07 -1.26 5.19
CA PRO A 3 -3.72 -0.70 5.06
C PRO A 3 -3.57 0.65 5.77
N MET A 4 -4.57 1.52 5.65
CA MET A 4 -4.56 2.83 6.31
C MET A 4 -4.53 2.69 7.83
N LEU A 5 -5.36 1.80 8.40
CA LEU A 5 -5.42 1.59 9.85
C LEU A 5 -4.08 1.09 10.39
N LEU A 6 -3.43 0.15 9.70
CA LEU A 6 -2.09 -0.31 10.06
C LEU A 6 -1.07 0.83 10.00
N MET A 7 -1.03 1.59 8.90
CA MET A 7 -0.01 2.64 8.71
C MET A 7 -0.17 3.79 9.70
N MET A 8 -1.42 4.14 10.06
CA MET A 8 -1.68 5.12 11.10
C MET A 8 -1.19 4.65 12.48
N GLY A 9 -1.40 3.39 12.83
CA GLY A 9 -0.87 2.82 14.07
C GLY A 9 0.65 2.70 14.06
N ALA A 10 1.23 2.32 12.92
CA ALA A 10 2.67 2.15 12.74
C ALA A 10 3.44 3.49 12.79
N ALA A 11 2.82 4.59 12.37
CA ALA A 11 3.48 5.91 12.29
C ALA A 11 4.16 6.35 13.60
N SER A 12 3.60 5.97 14.76
CA SER A 12 4.16 6.28 16.07
C SER A 12 4.79 5.09 16.81
N HIS A 13 4.48 3.85 16.41
CA HIS A 13 4.90 2.64 17.15
C HIS A 13 5.91 1.76 16.40
N PHE A 14 6.20 2.07 15.13
CA PHE A 14 7.13 1.32 14.30
C PHE A 14 8.11 2.29 13.61
N PRO A 15 9.22 2.66 14.28
CA PRO A 15 10.19 3.59 13.72
C PRO A 15 10.88 2.96 12.50
N VAL A 16 10.82 3.64 11.37
CA VAL A 16 11.55 3.25 10.16
C VAL A 16 12.95 3.87 10.22
N GLY A 17 13.99 3.07 9.97
CA GLY A 17 15.39 3.46 10.07
C GLY A 17 15.85 4.35 8.91
N VAL A 18 15.37 5.59 8.86
CA VAL A 18 15.76 6.57 7.84
C VAL A 18 17.12 7.19 8.20
N THR A 19 18.03 7.20 7.24
CA THR A 19 19.37 7.82 7.34
C THR A 19 19.55 8.89 6.26
N GLU A 20 20.59 9.72 6.38
CA GLU A 20 20.95 10.72 5.35
C GLU A 20 21.24 10.09 3.97
N SER A 21 21.58 8.81 3.93
CA SER A 21 21.80 8.05 2.68
C SER A 21 20.55 7.37 2.12
N THR A 22 19.43 7.38 2.84
CA THR A 22 18.20 6.71 2.42
C THR A 22 17.60 7.42 1.20
N SER A 23 17.44 6.71 0.09
CA SER A 23 16.89 7.25 -1.15
C SER A 23 15.43 6.85 -1.35
N PHE A 24 14.53 7.84 -1.33
CA PHE A 24 13.09 7.62 -1.52
C PHE A 24 12.67 7.48 -2.99
N SER A 25 13.60 7.61 -3.95
CA SER A 25 13.25 7.57 -5.38
C SER A 25 12.63 6.24 -5.79
N GLY A 26 13.17 5.11 -5.30
CA GLY A 26 12.62 3.79 -5.56
C GLY A 26 11.21 3.62 -4.99
N LEU A 27 11.03 4.01 -3.72
CA LEU A 27 9.72 4.00 -3.07
C LEU A 27 8.70 4.88 -3.79
N PHE A 28 9.10 6.08 -4.22
CA PHE A 28 8.24 6.99 -4.96
C PHE A 28 7.68 6.35 -6.23
N TRP A 29 8.55 5.79 -7.08
CA TRP A 29 8.12 5.17 -8.34
C TRP A 29 7.26 3.93 -8.12
N VAL A 30 7.58 3.10 -7.13
CA VAL A 30 6.76 1.93 -6.79
C VAL A 30 5.36 2.34 -6.32
N LEU A 31 5.25 3.31 -5.42
CA LEU A 31 3.95 3.82 -4.98
C LEU A 31 3.17 4.49 -6.13
N ALA A 32 3.84 5.26 -6.99
CA ALA A 32 3.22 5.89 -8.15
C ALA A 32 2.60 4.86 -9.10
N ILE A 33 3.30 3.75 -9.36
CA ILE A 33 2.79 2.65 -10.20
C ILE A 33 1.60 1.96 -9.53
N ILE A 34 1.68 1.64 -8.24
CA ILE A 34 0.58 1.00 -7.50
C ILE A 34 -0.67 1.87 -7.55
N ILE A 35 -0.53 3.15 -7.22
CA ILE A 35 -1.64 4.11 -7.26
C ILE A 35 -2.18 4.22 -8.69
N GLY A 36 -1.31 4.38 -9.70
CA GLY A 36 -1.71 4.46 -11.10
C GLY A 36 -2.55 3.26 -11.56
N VAL A 37 -2.16 2.03 -11.18
CA VAL A 37 -2.94 0.82 -11.50
C VAL A 37 -4.27 0.79 -10.76
N LEU A 38 -4.31 1.20 -9.49
CA LEU A 38 -5.55 1.28 -8.71
C LEU A 38 -6.53 2.31 -9.27
N GLU A 39 -6.04 3.49 -9.66
CA GLU A 39 -6.84 4.55 -10.29
C GLU A 39 -7.41 4.10 -11.63
N VAL A 40 -6.60 3.44 -12.47
CA VAL A 40 -7.10 2.84 -13.72
C VAL A 40 -8.19 1.81 -13.43
N ASN A 41 -7.99 0.93 -12.44
CA ASN A 41 -9.03 0.00 -12.01
C ASN A 41 -10.26 0.71 -11.42
N ALA A 42 -10.12 1.89 -10.82
CA ALA A 42 -11.26 2.67 -10.33
C ALA A 42 -12.09 3.29 -11.47
N VAL A 43 -11.44 3.72 -12.57
CA VAL A 43 -12.12 4.35 -13.71
C VAL A 43 -12.74 3.33 -14.67
N ILE A 44 -11.99 2.29 -15.03
CA ILE A 44 -12.42 1.31 -16.06
C ILE A 44 -12.67 -0.10 -15.51
N GLY A 45 -12.30 -0.36 -14.26
CA GLY A 45 -12.38 -1.68 -13.67
C GLY A 45 -13.81 -2.06 -13.31
N LYS A 46 -14.04 -3.37 -13.23
CA LYS A 46 -15.29 -3.94 -12.75
C LYS A 46 -15.15 -4.29 -11.26
N PRO A 47 -16.23 -4.24 -10.46
CA PRO A 47 -16.17 -4.50 -9.01
C PRO A 47 -15.53 -5.84 -8.61
N GLY A 48 -15.56 -6.84 -9.51
CA GLY A 48 -14.82 -8.10 -9.37
C GLY A 48 -14.92 -8.72 -7.97
N PRO A 49 -13.80 -9.09 -7.32
CA PRO A 49 -13.82 -9.64 -5.96
C PRO A 49 -14.34 -8.64 -4.91
N MET A 50 -14.16 -7.33 -5.10
CA MET A 50 -14.66 -6.29 -4.19
C MET A 50 -16.19 -6.16 -4.18
N ALA A 51 -16.92 -6.89 -5.02
CA ALA A 51 -18.38 -6.99 -4.95
C ALA A 51 -18.88 -7.76 -3.70
N SER A 52 -17.98 -8.40 -2.94
CA SER A 52 -18.32 -9.17 -1.73
C SER A 52 -17.48 -8.73 -0.52
N VAL A 53 -18.03 -8.87 0.68
CA VAL A 53 -17.32 -8.56 1.94
C VAL A 53 -16.02 -9.36 2.07
N LYS A 54 -16.04 -10.66 1.74
CA LYS A 54 -14.84 -11.52 1.76
C LYS A 54 -13.77 -11.01 0.80
N GLY A 55 -14.16 -10.56 -0.40
CA GLY A 55 -13.23 -10.04 -1.39
C GLY A 55 -12.66 -8.67 -1.01
N VAL A 56 -13.44 -7.81 -0.33
CA VAL A 56 -12.93 -6.55 0.23
C VAL A 56 -11.89 -6.81 1.32
N ILE A 57 -12.16 -7.74 2.24
CA ILE A 57 -11.23 -8.08 3.33
C ILE A 57 -9.91 -8.64 2.77
N THR A 58 -9.99 -9.58 1.83
CA THR A 58 -8.81 -10.19 1.21
C THR A 58 -8.00 -9.17 0.41
N SER A 59 -8.65 -8.36 -0.42
CA SER A 59 -7.97 -7.29 -1.19
C SER A 59 -7.34 -6.25 -0.27
N GLY A 60 -8.01 -5.92 0.85
CA GLY A 60 -7.46 -5.05 1.88
C GLY A 60 -6.19 -5.61 2.53
N LEU A 61 -6.18 -6.90 2.90
CA LEU A 61 -4.99 -7.55 3.47
C LEU A 61 -3.85 -7.66 2.46
N VAL A 62 -4.15 -8.00 1.21
CA VAL A 62 -3.17 -8.05 0.12
C VAL A 62 -2.51 -6.68 -0.06
N LEU A 63 -3.32 -5.61 -0.14
CA LEU A 63 -2.79 -4.26 -0.29
C LEU A 63 -1.96 -3.83 0.93
N THR A 64 -2.34 -4.23 2.15
CA THR A 64 -1.53 -4.00 3.36
C THR A 64 -0.15 -4.62 3.25
N VAL A 65 -0.07 -5.90 2.87
CA VAL A 65 1.22 -6.60 2.73
C VAL A 65 2.08 -5.94 1.65
N VAL A 66 1.48 -5.56 0.52
CA VAL A 66 2.18 -4.90 -0.59
C VAL A 66 2.75 -3.55 -0.16
N LEU A 67 1.93 -2.68 0.46
CA LEU A 67 2.37 -1.33 0.85
C LEU A 67 3.39 -1.36 1.99
N PHE A 68 3.14 -2.17 3.02
CA PHE A 68 4.09 -2.26 4.14
C PHE A 68 5.39 -2.95 3.73
N GLY A 69 5.31 -3.98 2.87
CA GLY A 69 6.48 -4.62 2.28
C GLY A 69 7.29 -3.66 1.40
N ALA A 70 6.63 -2.81 0.60
CA ALA A 70 7.31 -1.80 -0.20
C ALA A 70 8.09 -0.82 0.68
N ILE A 71 7.53 -0.37 1.82
CA ILE A 71 8.23 0.48 2.77
C ILE A 71 9.43 -0.26 3.38
N GLY A 72 9.24 -1.47 3.89
CA GLY A 72 10.32 -2.23 4.53
C GLY A 72 11.45 -2.68 3.60
N LEU A 73 11.22 -2.74 2.29
CA LEU A 73 12.23 -3.11 1.29
C LEU A 73 12.94 -1.91 0.65
N LEU A 74 12.29 -0.74 0.61
CA LEU A 74 12.76 0.43 -0.16
C LEU A 74 13.14 1.62 0.71
N VAL A 75 13.01 1.51 2.04
CA VAL A 75 13.43 2.51 3.04
C VAL A 75 14.43 1.88 3.98
#